data_AF-A0A2D6FLE2-F1
#
_entry.id   AF-A0A2D6FLE2-F1
#
_cell.length_a   1.000
_cell.length_b   1.000
_cell.length_c   1.000
_cell.angle_alpha   90.00
_cell.angle_beta   90.00
_cell.angle_gamma   90.00
#
_symmetry.space_group_name_H-M   'P 1'
#
loop_
_entity.id
_entity.type
_entity.pdbx_description
1 polymer ?
#
loop_
_entity_poly.entity_id
_entity_poly.type
_entity_poly.pdbx_seq_one_letter_code
_entity_poly.pdbx_strand_id
1 'polypeptide(L)' 'MARRFKTRDSNKKEHKEGKKWKIVGRYPEFKNADDLRNMLKSDDENDVKIHRHCSNDTFIVKMRNKAYRSAREKNEKLQD' A
#
# COMPACT_ATOMS: atom_id res chain seq x y z
N MET A 1 -7.74 26.57 -42.05
CA MET A 1 -6.89 26.31 -40.85
C MET A 1 -7.66 25.42 -39.88
N ALA A 2 -7.43 24.11 -39.89
CA ALA A 2 -8.11 23.17 -38.99
C ALA A 2 -7.26 22.93 -37.73
N ARG A 3 -7.75 23.37 -36.56
CA ARG A 3 -7.11 23.12 -35.27
C ARG A 3 -7.36 21.66 -34.87
N ARG A 4 -6.36 20.80 -35.09
CA ARG A 4 -6.29 19.42 -34.57
C ARG A 4 -6.28 19.46 -33.04
N PHE A 5 -7.41 19.18 -32.41
CA PHE A 5 -7.46 18.86 -30.98
C PHE A 5 -6.79 17.50 -30.78
N LYS A 6 -5.59 17.49 -30.19
CA LYS A 6 -4.98 16.27 -29.66
C LYS A 6 -5.81 15.88 -28.44
N THR A 7 -6.65 14.86 -28.56
CA THR A 7 -7.22 14.17 -27.41
C THR A 7 -6.05 13.66 -26.60
N ARG A 8 -5.84 14.30 -25.44
CA ARG A 8 -4.82 13.91 -24.49
C ARG A 8 -5.35 12.65 -23.83
N ASP A 9 -5.00 11.50 -24.41
CA ASP A 9 -5.22 10.17 -23.84
C ASP A 9 -4.85 10.23 -22.36
N SER A 10 -5.90 10.26 -21.54
CA SER A 10 -5.78 10.18 -20.10
C SER A 10 -5.44 8.73 -19.83
N ASN A 11 -4.15 8.41 -19.91
CA ASN A 11 -3.57 7.15 -19.45
C ASN A 11 -3.75 7.12 -17.94
N LYS A 12 -4.99 6.85 -17.52
CA LYS A 12 -5.38 6.38 -16.21
C LYS A 12 -4.64 5.06 -16.09
N LYS A 13 -3.42 5.12 -15.56
CA LYS A 13 -2.78 3.95 -14.95
C LYS A 13 -3.84 3.41 -14.01
N GLU A 14 -4.51 2.34 -14.42
CA GLU A 14 -5.35 1.55 -13.54
C GLU A 14 -4.41 1.12 -12.42
N HIS A 15 -4.47 1.84 -11.30
CA HIS A 15 -3.83 1.42 -10.08
C HIS A 15 -4.49 0.09 -9.74
N LYS A 16 -3.86 -1.01 -10.15
CA LYS A 16 -4.24 -2.37 -9.74
C LYS A 16 -4.31 -2.32 -8.22
N GLU A 17 -5.53 -2.23 -7.70
CA GLU A 17 -5.80 -2.01 -6.29
C GLU A 17 -5.39 -3.29 -5.56
N GLY A 18 -4.11 -3.42 -5.23
CA GLY A 18 -3.67 -4.35 -4.22
C GLY A 18 -4.46 -4.06 -2.94
N LYS A 19 -4.79 -5.10 -2.16
CA LYS A 19 -5.59 -4.96 -0.94
C LYS A 19 -5.16 -3.71 -0.14
N LYS A 20 -6.16 -2.90 0.21
CA LYS A 20 -5.97 -1.59 0.84
C LYS A 20 -5.06 -1.71 2.06
N TRP A 21 -4.04 -0.86 2.11
CA TRP A 21 -3.24 -0.67 3.31
C TRP A 21 -4.16 -0.23 4.45
N LYS A 22 -4.26 -1.02 5.50
CA LYS A 22 -5.05 -0.68 6.68
C LYS A 22 -4.19 0.15 7.62
N ILE A 23 -4.70 1.29 8.08
CA ILE A 23 -4.05 2.07 9.13
C ILE A 23 -4.29 1.33 10.45
N VAL A 24 -3.21 0.97 11.14
CA VAL A 24 -3.26 0.26 12.44
C VAL A 24 -3.00 1.19 13.62
N GLY A 25 -2.29 2.29 13.40
CA GLY A 25 -2.02 3.27 14.44
C GLY A 25 -1.53 4.60 13.90
N ARG A 26 -1.66 5.64 14.72
CA ARG A 26 -1.10 6.99 14.49
C ARG A 26 -0.36 7.40 15.74
N TYR A 27 0.89 7.81 15.58
CA TYR A 27 1.76 8.13 16.69
C TYR A 27 2.41 9.50 16.46
N PRO A 28 2.55 10.34 17.49
CA PRO A 28 3.29 11.59 17.37
C PRO A 28 4.81 11.35 17.22
N GLU A 29 5.31 10.23 17.76
CA GLU A 29 6.74 9.92 17.75
C GLU A 29 7.05 8.70 16.87
N PHE A 30 8.21 8.75 16.20
CA PHE A 30 8.68 7.64 15.36
C PHE A 30 8.94 6.37 16.17
N LYS A 31 9.49 6.50 17.38
CA LYS A 31 9.83 5.37 18.26
C LYS A 31 8.61 4.47 18.52
N ASN A 32 7.50 5.06 18.93
CA ASN A 32 6.25 4.34 19.20
C ASN A 32 5.68 3.67 17.94
N ALA A 33 5.85 4.30 16.77
CA ALA A 33 5.45 3.72 15.49
C ALA A 33 6.37 2.54 15.07
N ASP A 34 7.66 2.60 15.38
CA ASP A 34 8.62 1.53 15.09
C ASP A 34 8.47 0.36 16.06
N ASP A 35 8.19 0.60 17.34
CA ASP A 35 7.85 -0.45 18.29
C ASP A 35 6.64 -1.28 17.82
N LEU A 36 5.56 -0.61 17.39
CA LEU A 36 4.39 -1.30 16.81
C LEU A 36 4.75 -2.03 15.51
N ARG A 37 5.57 -1.43 14.65
CA ARG A 37 6.03 -2.07 13.41
C ARG A 37 6.81 -3.35 13.73
N ASN A 38 7.70 -3.34 14.72
CA ASN A 38 8.49 -4.50 15.10
C ASN A 38 7.61 -5.61 15.69
N MET A 39 6.64 -5.26 16.54
CA MET A 39 5.63 -6.22 17.03
C MET A 39 4.82 -6.86 15.90
N LEU A 40 4.37 -6.08 14.92
CA LEU A 40 3.55 -6.56 13.80
C LEU A 40 4.37 -7.25 12.69
N LYS A 41 5.68 -6.98 12.60
CA LYS A 41 6.59 -7.58 11.62
C LYS A 41 7.00 -9.01 12.01
N SER A 42 6.91 -9.37 13.28
CA SER A 42 7.10 -10.76 13.75
C SER A 42 6.11 -11.74 13.11
N ASP A 43 5.01 -11.24 12.55
CA ASP A 43 4.04 -12.01 11.80
C ASP A 43 4.46 -12.04 10.32
N ASP A 44 5.14 -13.11 9.88
CA ASP A 44 5.71 -13.27 8.52
C ASP A 44 4.67 -13.04 7.39
N GLU A 45 3.39 -13.15 7.73
CA GLU A 45 2.27 -12.95 6.83
C GLU A 45 1.88 -11.48 6.62
N ASN A 46 2.58 -10.51 7.21
CA ASN A 46 2.21 -9.10 7.13
C ASN A 46 3.34 -8.18 6.61
N ASP A 47 2.96 -7.26 5.71
CA ASP A 47 3.74 -6.10 5.30
C ASP A 47 3.35 -4.92 6.20
N VAL A 48 4.31 -4.34 6.92
CA VAL A 48 4.07 -3.17 7.78
C VAL A 48 4.96 -2.01 7.32
N LYS A 49 4.37 -0.84 7.16
CA LYS A 49 5.04 0.39 6.72
C LYS A 49 4.68 1.56 7.61
N ILE A 50 5.68 2.35 7.98
CA ILE A 50 5.48 3.64 8.65
C ILE A 50 5.47 4.74 7.59
N HIS A 51 4.52 5.67 7.71
CA HIS A 51 4.39 6.82 6.84
C HIS A 51 4.25 8.09 7.69
N ARG A 52 5.22 9.01 7.59
CA ARG A 52 5.12 10.33 8.22
C ARG A 52 4.12 11.18 7.46
N HIS A 53 3.13 11.71 8.18
CA HIS A 53 2.12 12.60 7.67
C HIS A 53 2.55 14.05 7.94
N CYS A 54 2.98 14.75 6.89
CA CYS A 54 3.59 16.08 7.00
C CYS A 54 2.67 17.15 7.58
N SER A 55 1.33 17.00 7.50
CA SER A 55 0.39 18.04 7.96
C SER A 55 0.20 18.09 9.47
N ASN A 56 0.34 16.96 10.17
CA ASN A 56 0.08 16.87 11.62
C ASN A 56 1.32 16.36 12.38
N ASP A 57 2.48 16.34 11.73
CA ASP A 57 3.74 15.75 12.20
C ASP A 57 3.57 14.40 12.94
N THR A 58 2.73 13.52 12.38
CA THR A 58 2.43 12.23 12.98
C THR A 58 2.88 11.09 12.09
N PHE A 59 3.29 9.98 12.70
CA PHE A 59 3.69 8.74 12.05
C PHE A 59 2.50 7.79 11.99
N ILE A 60 2.09 7.41 10.79
CA ILE A 60 0.98 6.50 10.53
C ILE A 60 1.57 5.12 10.22
N VAL A 61 1.23 4.13 11.03
CA VAL A 61 1.59 2.74 10.76
C VAL A 61 0.50 2.13 9.90
N LYS A 62 0.88 1.58 8.76
CA LYS A 62 0.02 0.91 7.80
C LYS A 62 0.43 -0.54 7.67
N MET A 63 -0.55 -1.44 7.65
CA MET A 63 -0.36 -2.88 7.56
C MET A 63 -1.12 -3.42 6.35
N ARG A 64 -0.56 -4.45 5.72
CA ARG A 64 -1.21 -5.22 4.65
C ARG A 64 -0.80 -6.68 4.79
N ASN A 65 -1.76 -7.58 4.75
CA ASN A 65 -1.48 -9.01 4.79
C ASN A 65 -0.88 -9.50 3.45
N LYS A 66 0.29 -10.16 3.51
CA LYS A 66 1.06 -10.79 2.43
C LYS A 66 0.52 -12.14 1.97
N ALA A 67 -0.18 -12.91 2.81
CA ALA A 67 -0.73 -14.22 2.42
C ALA A 67 -1.66 -14.10 1.19
N TYR A 68 -2.33 -12.96 1.04
CA TYR A 68 -3.14 -12.65 -0.14
C TYR A 68 -2.36 -12.24 -1.40
N ARG A 69 -1.05 -12.03 -1.29
CA ARG A 69 -0.16 -11.81 -2.42
C ARG A 69 0.09 -13.13 -3.16
N SER A 70 0.24 -14.23 -2.43
CA SER A 70 0.52 -15.57 -2.99
C SER A 70 -0.73 -16.31 -3.48
N ALA A 71 -1.95 -15.92 -3.05
CA ALA A 71 -3.18 -16.50 -3.59
C ALA A 71 -3.41 -16.16 -5.08
N ARG A 72 -2.80 -15.08 -5.58
CA ARG A 72 -2.88 -14.67 -6.98
C ARG A 72 -1.85 -15.38 -7.86
N GLU A 73 -0.63 -15.59 -7.36
CA GLU A 73 0.38 -16.41 -8.06
C GLU A 73 0.00 -17.90 -8.16
N LYS A 74 -0.78 -18.42 -7.20
CA LYS A 74 -1.27 -19.81 -7.29
C LYS A 74 -2.44 -20.03 -8.26
N ASN A 75 -3.18 -18.98 -8.64
CA ASN A 75 -4.27 -19.11 -9.62
C ASN A 75 -3.80 -18.99 -11.08
N GLU A 76 -2.62 -18.44 -11.35
CA GLU A 76 -2.05 -18.38 -12.71
C GLU A 76 -1.47 -19.72 -13.20
N LYS A 77 -1.38 -20.74 -12.34
CA LYS A 77 -0.85 -22.08 -12.68
C LYS A 77 -1.91 -23.16 -12.89
N LEU A 78 -3.20 -22.81 -12.90
CA LEU A 78 -4.29 -23.78 -13.06
C LEU A 78 -5.16 -23.52 -14.30
N GLN A 79 -4.65 -22.74 -15.27
CA GLN A 79 -5.28 -22.51 -16.56
C GLN A 79 -4.35 -22.77 -17.76
N ASP A 80 -3.52 -23.81 -17.70
CA ASP A 80 -2.97 -24.45 -18.90
C ASP A 80 -3.03 -25.98 -18.74
#